data_AF-D3PXV9-F1
#
_entry.id   AF-D3PXV9-F1
#
_cell.length_a   1.000
_cell.length_b   1.000
_cell.length_c   1.000
_cell.angle_alpha   90.00
_cell.angle_beta   90.00
_cell.angle_gamma   90.00
#
_symmetry.space_group_name_H-M   'P 1'
#
loop_
_entity.id
_entity.type
_entity.pdbx_description
1 polymer ?
#
loop_
_entity_poly.entity_id
_entity_poly.type
_entity_poly.pdbx_seq_one_letter_code
_entity_poly.pdbx_strand_id
1 'polypeptide(L)'
;MIGKLLLLLTAVGMSAMAKGGGGKGPRRPKGGRGGGGKSFGLTADEVDMLLNKSTTSAPPPAPSRKSGGKNGWDDRQPNEPDPRKTMPNLGDTTQRRGHILDGDKNDPTSGGHRYGTNRPGKTEFPKHWTDDQIMDMVNDVARNPDSQPLPRPNGAGYEVQGQRAGVTIRVILNADGTVWSAHPLDGGLGVKKNPR
;
A
#
# COMPACT_ATOMS: atom_id res chain seq x y z
N MET A 1 1.40 1.86 49.51
CA MET A 1 2.74 2.43 49.23
C MET A 1 2.74 2.91 47.78
N ILE A 2 3.03 4.20 47.58
CA ILE A 2 3.62 4.85 46.38
C ILE A 2 2.85 4.68 45.05
N GLY A 3 2.39 5.69 44.32
CA GLY A 3 2.54 7.14 44.40
C GLY A 3 1.95 7.74 43.11
N LYS A 4 1.20 8.84 43.23
CA LYS A 4 0.76 9.68 42.11
C LYS A 4 1.98 10.27 41.41
N LEU A 5 2.02 10.26 40.08
CA LEU A 5 2.83 11.21 39.31
C LEU A 5 1.97 11.90 38.25
N LEU A 6 1.57 13.12 38.61
CA LEU A 6 1.09 14.17 37.73
C LEU A 6 2.31 14.78 37.04
N LEU A 7 2.35 14.83 35.71
CA LEU A 7 3.25 15.71 35.00
C LEU A 7 2.44 16.72 34.20
N LEU A 8 2.35 17.93 34.77
CA LEU A 8 2.01 19.17 34.08
C LEU A 8 3.20 19.58 33.22
N LEU A 9 2.98 19.94 31.97
CA LEU A 9 3.87 20.84 31.23
C LEU A 9 3.01 21.90 30.55
N THR A 10 3.17 23.12 31.06
CA THR A 10 2.61 24.37 30.56
C THR A 10 3.57 25.07 29.60
N ALA A 11 2.96 25.92 28.74
CA ALA A 11 3.50 27.15 28.12
C ALA A 11 4.28 27.02 26.80
N VAL A 12 4.27 27.97 25.84
CA VAL A 12 3.52 29.23 25.56
C VAL A 12 3.95 29.68 24.13
N GLY A 13 3.06 30.40 23.41
CA GLY A 13 3.39 31.45 22.43
C GLY A 13 3.78 31.00 21.01
N MET A 14 3.57 31.75 19.92
CA MET A 14 2.86 33.02 19.65
C MET A 14 2.72 33.17 18.13
N SER A 15 1.69 33.89 17.69
CA SER A 15 1.34 34.35 16.34
C SER A 15 2.47 34.71 15.36
N ALA A 16 2.20 34.57 14.05
CA ALA A 16 2.18 35.72 13.13
C ALA A 16 1.47 35.44 11.79
N MET A 17 0.64 36.42 11.45
CA MET A 17 -0.10 36.71 10.23
C MET A 17 0.83 37.26 9.14
N ALA A 18 0.56 36.99 7.85
CA ALA A 18 0.90 37.92 6.77
C ALA A 18 -0.10 37.82 5.61
N LYS A 19 -0.68 38.99 5.30
CA LYS A 19 -1.59 39.33 4.20
C LYS A 19 -0.79 39.90 3.01
N GLY A 20 -1.40 39.88 1.82
CA GLY A 20 -1.12 40.79 0.69
C GLY A 20 -1.19 40.03 -0.64
N GLY A 21 -2.19 40.21 -1.50
CA GLY A 21 -2.49 41.41 -2.30
C GLY A 21 -1.99 41.12 -3.72
N GLY A 22 -2.80 40.95 -4.77
CA GLY A 22 -3.75 41.91 -5.33
C GLY A 22 -3.11 42.52 -6.60
N GLY A 23 -3.58 42.18 -7.81
CA GLY A 23 -3.08 42.79 -9.04
C GLY A 23 -3.71 42.26 -10.33
N LYS A 24 -4.66 43.02 -10.87
CA LYS A 24 -5.41 42.81 -12.12
C LYS A 24 -4.51 43.02 -13.37
N GLY A 25 -4.88 42.38 -14.49
CA GLY A 25 -4.34 42.69 -15.84
C GLY A 25 -4.70 44.12 -16.33
N PRO A 26 -4.55 44.49 -17.63
CA PRO A 26 -4.97 43.65 -18.76
C PRO A 26 -4.30 43.90 -20.16
N ARG A 27 -4.83 43.19 -21.17
CA ARG A 27 -4.97 43.50 -22.63
C ARG A 27 -3.86 43.18 -23.66
N ARG A 28 -4.29 42.29 -24.57
CA ARG A 28 -3.92 42.06 -25.99
C ARG A 28 -3.62 43.34 -26.80
N PRO A 29 -2.86 43.15 -27.90
CA PRO A 29 -3.24 43.64 -29.21
C PRO A 29 -3.61 42.51 -30.19
N LYS A 30 -4.39 42.88 -31.21
CA LYS A 30 -4.89 42.07 -32.33
C LYS A 30 -3.86 42.00 -33.47
N GLY A 31 -3.92 40.90 -34.23
CA GLY A 31 -3.89 40.95 -35.69
C GLY A 31 -2.60 40.51 -36.37
N GLY A 32 -2.65 39.34 -37.01
CA GLY A 32 -1.65 38.87 -37.98
C GLY A 32 -2.21 37.69 -38.76
N ARG A 33 -2.56 37.94 -40.03
CA ARG A 33 -3.13 37.00 -41.00
C ARG A 33 -2.00 36.53 -41.90
N GLY A 34 -1.87 35.22 -42.14
CA GLY A 34 -1.11 34.69 -43.28
C GLY A 34 -0.36 33.40 -43.00
N GLY A 35 -0.47 32.46 -43.95
CA GLY A 35 0.52 31.40 -44.15
C GLY A 35 -0.02 30.00 -43.92
N GLY A 36 -0.38 29.33 -45.01
CA GLY A 36 -0.71 27.91 -45.02
C GLY A 36 0.50 27.04 -44.70
N GLY A 37 0.25 26.04 -43.88
CA GLY A 37 1.11 24.89 -43.64
C GLY A 37 0.24 23.84 -42.98
N LYS A 38 -0.17 22.82 -43.74
CA LYS A 38 -0.88 21.66 -43.18
C LYS A 38 0.13 20.82 -42.40
N SER A 39 0.51 21.29 -41.22
CA SER A 39 1.12 20.45 -40.19
C SER A 39 -0.01 19.76 -39.46
N PHE A 40 -0.10 18.43 -39.57
CA PHE A 40 -0.85 17.63 -38.62
C PHE A 40 -0.08 17.61 -37.30
N GLY A 41 -0.08 18.75 -36.60
CA GLY A 41 0.46 18.87 -35.25
C GLY A 41 -0.67 18.57 -34.29
N LEU A 42 -0.58 17.43 -33.60
CA LEU A 42 -1.43 17.16 -32.44
C LEU A 42 -1.21 18.29 -31.43
N THR A 43 -2.29 18.93 -31.01
CA THR A 43 -2.27 19.94 -29.94
C THR A 43 -1.74 19.33 -28.64
N ALA A 44 -1.21 20.14 -27.72
CA ALA A 44 -0.77 19.63 -26.42
C ALA A 44 -1.86 18.82 -25.71
N ASP A 45 -3.12 19.22 -25.87
CA ASP A 45 -4.29 18.51 -25.34
C ASP A 45 -4.57 17.18 -26.07
N GLU A 46 -4.32 17.10 -27.39
CA GLU A 46 -4.40 15.85 -28.15
C GLU A 46 -3.23 14.91 -27.86
N VAL A 47 -2.04 15.46 -27.60
CA VAL A 47 -0.87 14.71 -27.14
C VAL A 47 -1.15 14.15 -25.74
N ASP A 48 -1.71 14.95 -24.83
CA ASP A 48 -2.10 14.53 -23.47
C ASP A 48 -3.23 13.48 -23.51
N MET A 49 -4.20 13.63 -24.43
CA MET A 49 -5.26 12.65 -24.65
C MET A 49 -4.74 11.34 -25.28
N LEU A 50 -3.74 11.39 -26.16
CA LEU A 50 -3.14 10.19 -26.78
C LEU A 50 -2.19 9.46 -25.82
N LEU A 51 -1.43 10.20 -25.00
CA LEU A 51 -0.66 9.62 -23.90
C LEU A 51 -1.59 8.97 -22.85
N ASN A 52 -2.72 9.61 -22.50
CA ASN A 52 -3.67 9.06 -21.54
C ASN A 52 -4.59 7.96 -22.10
N LYS A 53 -4.77 7.85 -23.43
CA LYS A 53 -5.48 6.73 -24.09
C LYS A 53 -4.61 5.49 -24.29
N SER A 54 -3.29 5.62 -24.24
CA SER A 54 -2.35 4.51 -24.40
C SER A 54 -2.18 3.66 -23.13
N THR A 55 -2.68 4.12 -21.99
CA THR A 55 -2.91 3.30 -20.80
C THR A 55 -4.19 2.48 -20.96
N THR A 56 -4.28 1.71 -22.05
CA THR A 56 -5.06 0.48 -22.01
C THR A 56 -4.44 -0.33 -20.89
N SER A 57 -5.20 -0.49 -19.81
CA SER A 57 -4.91 -1.31 -18.65
C SER A 57 -4.59 -2.72 -19.10
N ALA A 58 -3.34 -2.97 -19.47
CA ALA A 58 -2.82 -4.31 -19.37
C ALA A 58 -3.13 -4.77 -17.94
N PRO A 59 -3.71 -5.96 -17.75
CA PRO A 59 -3.83 -6.51 -16.41
C PRO A 59 -2.45 -6.40 -15.75
N PRO A 60 -2.38 -6.08 -14.44
CA PRO A 60 -1.11 -6.02 -13.74
C PRO A 60 -0.27 -7.23 -14.10
N PRO A 61 1.07 -7.08 -14.23
CA PRO A 61 1.91 -8.26 -14.31
C PRO A 61 1.50 -9.18 -13.16
N ALA A 62 1.12 -10.41 -13.50
CA ALA A 62 0.74 -11.43 -12.53
C ALA A 62 1.78 -11.45 -11.41
N PRO A 63 1.41 -11.78 -10.15
CA PRO A 63 2.34 -11.89 -9.04
C PRO A 63 3.53 -12.76 -9.47
N SER A 64 4.62 -12.13 -9.90
CA SER A 64 5.81 -12.85 -10.33
C SER A 64 6.53 -13.22 -9.05
N ARG A 65 6.20 -14.41 -8.57
CA ARG A 65 7.01 -15.12 -7.57
C ARG A 65 8.43 -15.23 -8.14
N LYS A 66 9.45 -15.22 -7.30
CA LYS A 66 10.77 -15.71 -7.73
C LYS A 66 10.57 -17.13 -8.27
N SER A 67 10.74 -17.32 -9.57
CA SER A 67 10.50 -18.61 -10.23
C SER A 67 11.39 -19.69 -9.62
N GLY A 68 10.80 -20.78 -9.13
CA GLY A 68 11.52 -21.96 -8.61
C GLY A 68 11.54 -22.12 -7.08
N GLY A 69 10.98 -21.19 -6.30
CA GLY A 69 10.83 -21.35 -4.85
C GLY A 69 9.74 -22.34 -4.47
N LYS A 70 10.01 -23.23 -3.51
CA LYS A 70 8.98 -24.06 -2.86
C LYS A 70 7.97 -23.15 -2.16
N ASN A 71 6.71 -23.58 -2.09
CA ASN A 71 5.71 -22.89 -1.27
C ASN A 71 6.03 -23.18 0.21
N GLY A 72 6.13 -22.13 1.02
CA GLY A 72 6.48 -22.26 2.44
C GLY A 72 5.54 -23.17 3.24
N TRP A 73 4.27 -23.31 2.83
CA TRP A 73 3.36 -24.28 3.44
C TRP A 73 3.79 -25.75 3.25
N ASP A 74 4.58 -26.02 2.21
CA ASP A 74 5.07 -27.36 1.88
C ASP A 74 6.42 -27.66 2.55
N ASP A 75 7.10 -26.66 3.14
CA ASP A 75 8.35 -26.81 3.91
C ASP A 75 8.13 -27.33 5.34
N ARG A 76 7.04 -28.07 5.56
CA ARG A 76 6.68 -28.67 6.85
C ARG A 76 7.49 -29.94 7.15
N GLN A 77 7.59 -30.30 8.43
CA GLN A 77 8.13 -31.61 8.80
C GLN A 77 7.21 -32.73 8.28
N PRO A 78 7.74 -33.88 7.81
CA PRO A 78 6.94 -34.92 7.14
C PRO A 78 5.75 -35.47 7.95
N ASN A 79 5.83 -35.42 9.28
CA ASN A 79 4.85 -35.95 10.23
C ASN A 79 3.93 -34.88 10.83
N GLU A 80 4.11 -33.60 10.50
CA GLU A 80 3.22 -32.53 10.97
C GLU A 80 1.96 -32.47 10.10
N PRO A 81 0.75 -32.35 10.67
CA PRO A 81 -0.46 -32.18 9.88
C PRO A 81 -0.38 -30.89 9.05
N ASP A 82 -0.89 -30.93 7.82
CA ASP A 82 -0.96 -29.74 6.97
C ASP A 82 -1.99 -28.74 7.58
N PRO A 83 -1.54 -27.57 8.05
CA PRO A 83 -2.42 -26.62 8.73
C PRO A 83 -3.46 -26.00 7.78
N ARG A 84 -3.23 -26.04 6.46
CA ARG A 84 -4.20 -25.55 5.47
C ARG A 84 -5.51 -26.33 5.52
N LYS A 85 -5.47 -27.59 5.97
CA LYS A 85 -6.68 -28.44 6.10
C LYS A 85 -7.68 -27.92 7.14
N THR A 86 -7.23 -27.08 8.09
CA THR A 86 -8.08 -26.47 9.12
C THR A 86 -8.36 -24.99 8.84
N MET A 87 -7.98 -24.48 7.67
CA MET A 87 -8.12 -23.08 7.26
C MET A 87 -9.05 -22.93 6.07
N PRO A 88 -10.39 -23.03 6.25
CA PRO A 88 -11.33 -22.94 5.15
C PRO A 88 -11.30 -21.60 4.41
N ASN A 89 -10.83 -20.54 5.07
CA ASN A 89 -10.85 -19.17 4.57
C ASN A 89 -9.47 -18.66 4.16
N LEU A 90 -8.53 -19.57 3.82
CA LEU A 90 -7.14 -19.22 3.55
C LEU A 90 -6.99 -18.12 2.50
N GLY A 91 -6.47 -16.98 2.96
CA GLY A 91 -6.20 -15.80 2.13
C GLY A 91 -7.41 -14.89 1.91
N ASP A 92 -8.58 -15.17 2.48
CA ASP A 92 -9.72 -14.25 2.37
C ASP A 92 -9.40 -12.91 3.00
N THR A 93 -9.48 -11.85 2.20
CA THR A 93 -9.21 -10.47 2.59
C THR A 93 -10.45 -9.59 2.70
N THR A 94 -11.64 -10.13 2.39
CA THR A 94 -12.87 -9.35 2.17
C THR A 94 -13.19 -8.40 3.33
N GLN A 95 -13.08 -8.89 4.56
CA GLN A 95 -13.39 -8.10 5.76
C GLN A 95 -12.25 -7.17 6.22
N ARG A 96 -11.03 -7.34 5.70
CA ARG A 96 -9.84 -6.60 6.16
C ARG A 96 -9.27 -5.61 5.17
N ARG A 97 -9.83 -5.52 3.97
CA ARG A 97 -9.40 -4.54 2.96
C ARG A 97 -9.28 -3.12 3.50
N GLY A 98 -10.34 -2.58 4.10
CA GLY A 98 -10.33 -1.21 4.63
C GLY A 98 -9.29 -1.03 5.75
N HIS A 99 -9.19 -2.00 6.66
CA HIS A 99 -8.18 -1.99 7.72
C HIS A 99 -6.75 -2.02 7.14
N ILE A 100 -6.47 -2.87 6.16
CA ILE A 100 -5.13 -2.98 5.55
C ILE A 100 -4.78 -1.70 4.79
N LEU A 101 -5.68 -1.18 3.97
CA LEU A 101 -5.40 -0.05 3.09
C LEU A 101 -5.41 1.29 3.84
N ASP A 102 -6.45 1.57 4.61
CA ASP A 102 -6.69 2.89 5.21
C ASP A 102 -6.48 2.90 6.72
N GLY A 103 -6.53 1.72 7.34
CA GLY A 103 -6.46 1.57 8.79
C GLY A 103 -7.74 1.98 9.47
N ASP A 104 -7.77 1.82 10.79
CA ASP A 104 -8.96 2.18 11.54
C ASP A 104 -8.96 3.69 11.81
N LYS A 105 -10.11 4.35 11.63
CA LYS A 105 -10.23 5.83 11.67
C LYS A 105 -9.80 6.43 13.01
N ASN A 106 -10.00 5.69 14.11
CA ASN A 106 -9.77 6.17 15.47
C ASN A 106 -8.48 5.63 16.09
N ASP A 107 -7.67 4.90 15.31
CA ASP A 107 -6.42 4.32 15.79
C ASP A 107 -5.32 4.47 14.74
N PRO A 108 -4.44 5.49 14.85
CA PRO A 108 -3.33 5.69 13.91
C PRO A 108 -2.35 4.51 13.90
N THR A 109 -2.31 3.71 14.97
CA THR A 109 -1.46 2.53 15.11
C THR A 109 -2.08 1.27 14.46
N SER A 110 -3.33 1.34 14.00
CA SER A 110 -4.05 0.23 13.38
C SER A 110 -4.08 0.31 11.85
N GLY A 111 -3.50 -0.70 11.16
CA GLY A 111 -3.51 -0.81 9.69
C GLY A 111 -3.04 0.43 8.88
N GLY A 112 -3.53 0.58 7.65
CA GLY A 112 -3.31 1.79 6.85
C GLY A 112 -1.98 1.81 6.11
N HIS A 113 -1.81 0.88 5.18
CA HIS A 113 -0.59 0.63 4.41
C HIS A 113 -0.70 1.01 2.94
N ARG A 114 -1.82 1.59 2.49
CA ARG A 114 -1.90 2.20 1.16
C ARG A 114 -0.95 3.39 1.06
N TYR A 115 -0.41 3.64 -0.13
CA TYR A 115 0.41 4.82 -0.35
C TYR A 115 -0.36 6.10 -0.03
N GLY A 116 0.29 7.02 0.69
CA GLY A 116 -0.25 8.33 1.04
C GLY A 116 -1.03 8.39 2.36
N THR A 117 -1.14 7.29 3.11
CA THR A 117 -1.76 7.32 4.45
C THR A 117 -0.94 8.13 5.45
N ASN A 118 0.38 8.22 5.26
CA ASN A 118 1.35 8.96 6.08
C ASN A 118 1.25 8.62 7.58
N ARG A 119 0.81 7.40 7.92
CA ARG A 119 0.67 6.97 9.31
C ARG A 119 2.06 6.83 9.96
N PRO A 120 2.33 7.52 11.08
CA PRO A 120 3.66 7.55 11.70
C PRO A 120 4.22 6.16 12.02
N GLY A 121 5.49 5.94 11.72
CA GLY A 121 6.21 4.70 12.00
C GLY A 121 5.82 3.49 11.15
N LYS A 122 4.84 3.60 10.25
CA LYS A 122 4.37 2.52 9.38
C LYS A 122 5.07 2.49 8.03
N THR A 123 4.87 1.40 7.31
CA THR A 123 5.27 1.26 5.90
C THR A 123 4.06 1.34 4.99
N GLU A 124 4.25 1.86 3.79
CA GLU A 124 3.23 1.95 2.76
C GLU A 124 3.65 1.15 1.52
N PHE A 125 2.67 0.51 0.87
CA PHE A 125 2.84 -0.15 -0.41
C PHE A 125 3.27 0.85 -1.50
N PRO A 126 3.86 0.38 -2.60
CA PRO A 126 4.32 1.26 -3.66
C PRO A 126 3.20 2.13 -4.22
N LYS A 127 3.53 3.39 -4.53
CA LYS A 127 2.59 4.39 -5.09
C LYS A 127 1.86 3.90 -6.36
N HIS A 128 2.50 3.06 -7.15
CA HIS A 128 1.97 2.58 -8.42
C HIS A 128 1.08 1.32 -8.26
N TRP A 129 0.99 0.74 -7.07
CA TRP A 129 0.07 -0.38 -6.82
C TRP A 129 -1.33 0.13 -6.56
N THR A 130 -2.31 -0.44 -7.27
CA THR A 130 -3.72 -0.20 -6.99
C THR A 130 -4.16 -0.95 -5.74
N ASP A 131 -5.28 -0.54 -5.15
CA ASP A 131 -5.86 -1.22 -4.00
C ASP A 131 -6.15 -2.69 -4.28
N ASP A 132 -6.69 -3.02 -5.46
CA ASP A 132 -6.93 -4.41 -5.87
C ASP A 132 -5.64 -5.21 -6.02
N GLN A 133 -4.62 -4.61 -6.64
CA GLN A 133 -3.29 -5.24 -6.74
C GLN A 133 -2.71 -5.53 -5.36
N ILE A 134 -2.82 -4.61 -4.40
CA ILE A 134 -2.38 -4.85 -3.03
C ILE A 134 -3.10 -6.09 -2.45
N MET A 135 -4.42 -6.17 -2.59
CA MET A 135 -5.19 -7.29 -2.05
C MET A 135 -4.87 -8.62 -2.74
N ASP A 136 -4.67 -8.61 -4.05
CA ASP A 136 -4.27 -9.80 -4.82
C ASP A 136 -2.90 -10.31 -4.38
N MET A 137 -1.93 -9.40 -4.18
CA MET A 137 -0.58 -9.76 -3.71
C MET A 137 -0.61 -10.30 -2.27
N VAL A 138 -1.46 -9.73 -1.41
CA VAL A 138 -1.68 -10.22 -0.04
C VAL A 138 -2.32 -11.62 -0.04
N ASN A 139 -3.35 -11.83 -0.85
CA ASN A 139 -4.00 -13.13 -1.01
C ASN A 139 -3.02 -14.19 -1.53
N ASP A 140 -2.23 -13.84 -2.54
CA ASP A 140 -1.24 -14.75 -3.11
C ASP A 140 -0.15 -15.10 -2.09
N VAL A 141 0.38 -14.12 -1.34
CA VAL A 141 1.36 -14.42 -0.27
C VAL A 141 0.75 -15.26 0.85
N ALA A 142 -0.52 -15.08 1.19
CA ALA A 142 -1.22 -15.92 2.16
C ALA A 142 -1.25 -17.40 1.73
N ARG A 143 -1.54 -17.65 0.45
CA ARG A 143 -1.68 -19.00 -0.11
C ARG A 143 -0.36 -19.63 -0.55
N ASN A 144 0.59 -18.78 -0.95
CA ASN A 144 1.82 -19.14 -1.60
C ASN A 144 3.03 -18.39 -1.00
N PRO A 145 3.26 -18.46 0.32
CA PRO A 145 4.41 -17.81 0.93
C PRO A 145 5.72 -18.39 0.40
N ASP A 146 6.79 -17.59 0.52
CA ASP A 146 8.13 -17.98 0.08
C ASP A 146 8.97 -18.51 1.25
N SER A 147 8.52 -18.29 2.50
CA SER A 147 9.17 -18.78 3.72
C SER A 147 8.23 -19.67 4.51
N GLN A 148 8.80 -20.57 5.32
CA GLN A 148 8.03 -21.40 6.25
C GLN A 148 7.10 -20.53 7.13
N PRO A 149 5.78 -20.81 7.15
CA PRO A 149 4.81 -20.14 8.00
C PRO A 149 5.18 -20.23 9.48
N LEU A 150 5.07 -19.11 10.18
CA LEU A 150 5.36 -19.03 11.61
C LEU A 150 4.05 -19.10 12.39
N PRO A 151 3.84 -20.10 13.27
CA PRO A 151 2.64 -20.16 14.10
C PRO A 151 2.61 -19.00 15.09
N ARG A 152 1.44 -18.42 15.29
CA ARG A 152 1.21 -17.38 16.30
C ARG A 152 0.87 -18.01 17.66
N PRO A 153 1.17 -17.32 18.78
CA PRO A 153 0.86 -17.82 20.13
C PRO A 153 -0.61 -18.23 20.30
N ASN A 154 -0.85 -19.20 21.18
CA ASN A 154 -2.18 -19.67 21.56
C ASN A 154 -3.06 -20.13 20.38
N GLY A 155 -2.45 -20.59 19.29
CA GLY A 155 -3.19 -21.04 18.11
C GLY A 155 -3.91 -19.92 17.37
N ALA A 156 -3.48 -18.66 17.51
CA ALA A 156 -4.13 -17.49 16.92
C ALA A 156 -3.99 -17.37 15.38
N GLY A 157 -3.47 -18.40 14.72
CA GLY A 157 -3.18 -18.42 13.29
C GLY A 157 -1.68 -18.40 13.01
N TYR A 158 -1.31 -17.76 11.90
CA TYR A 158 0.05 -17.81 11.35
C TYR A 158 0.50 -16.43 10.88
N GLU A 159 1.81 -16.18 10.91
CA GLU A 159 2.46 -15.14 10.13
C GLU A 159 3.13 -15.80 8.92
N VAL A 160 2.91 -15.23 7.75
CA VAL A 160 3.55 -15.68 6.51
C VAL A 160 4.16 -14.51 5.75
N GLN A 161 5.21 -14.79 4.98
CA GLN A 161 5.91 -13.78 4.20
C GLN A 161 6.21 -14.28 2.79
N GLY A 162 6.25 -13.33 1.85
CA GLY A 162 6.59 -13.60 0.46
C GLY A 162 6.96 -12.31 -0.27
N GLN A 163 7.81 -12.43 -1.28
CA GLN A 163 8.22 -11.32 -2.14
C GLN A 163 7.42 -11.32 -3.43
N ARG A 164 6.84 -10.17 -3.78
CA ARG A 164 6.14 -9.93 -5.05
C ARG A 164 6.61 -8.63 -5.66
N ALA A 165 7.05 -8.67 -6.93
CA ALA A 165 7.59 -7.52 -7.64
C ALA A 165 8.60 -6.67 -6.82
N GLY A 166 9.50 -7.34 -6.09
CA GLY A 166 10.53 -6.69 -5.27
C GLY A 166 10.04 -6.15 -3.91
N VAL A 167 8.77 -6.36 -3.55
CA VAL A 167 8.20 -6.00 -2.24
C VAL A 167 8.05 -7.24 -1.39
N THR A 168 8.72 -7.28 -0.24
CA THR A 168 8.46 -8.32 0.76
C THR A 168 7.22 -7.95 1.55
N ILE A 169 6.22 -8.83 1.56
CA ILE A 169 4.93 -8.62 2.21
C ILE A 169 4.85 -9.57 3.40
N ARG A 170 4.46 -9.03 4.56
CA ARG A 170 4.08 -9.82 5.73
C ARG A 170 2.56 -9.87 5.81
N VAL A 171 2.02 -11.08 5.96
CA VAL A 171 0.59 -11.33 6.11
C VAL A 171 0.34 -12.04 7.43
N ILE A 172 -0.60 -11.53 8.20
CA ILE A 172 -1.04 -12.09 9.46
C ILE A 172 -2.38 -12.77 9.23
N LEU A 173 -2.44 -14.07 9.50
CA LEU A 173 -3.62 -14.92 9.36
C LEU A 173 -4.23 -15.20 10.73
N ASN A 174 -5.56 -15.34 10.76
CA ASN A 174 -6.28 -15.96 11.87
C ASN A 174 -6.20 -17.49 11.77
N ALA A 175 -6.67 -18.19 12.80
CA ALA A 175 -6.67 -19.65 12.87
C ALA A 175 -7.44 -20.32 11.71
N ASP A 176 -8.50 -19.67 11.22
CA ASP A 176 -9.33 -20.16 10.10
C ASP A 176 -8.77 -19.81 8.71
N GLY A 177 -7.62 -19.13 8.65
CA GLY A 177 -6.96 -18.72 7.42
C GLY A 177 -7.39 -17.36 6.86
N THR A 178 -8.40 -16.70 7.45
CA THR A 178 -8.72 -15.32 7.05
C THR A 178 -7.53 -14.41 7.29
N VAL A 179 -7.31 -13.46 6.39
CA VAL A 179 -6.30 -12.42 6.61
C VAL A 179 -6.81 -11.50 7.72
N TRP A 180 -6.00 -11.30 8.76
CA TRP A 180 -6.23 -10.34 9.83
C TRP A 180 -5.64 -8.96 9.48
N SER A 181 -4.41 -8.95 8.97
CA SER A 181 -3.69 -7.73 8.56
C SER A 181 -2.55 -8.08 7.61
N ALA A 182 -2.06 -7.10 6.85
CA ALA A 182 -0.91 -7.26 5.97
C ALA A 182 -0.22 -5.92 5.74
N HIS A 183 1.10 -5.94 5.55
CA HIS A 183 1.89 -4.76 5.25
C HIS A 183 3.19 -5.11 4.51
N PRO A 184 3.73 -4.18 3.72
CA PRO A 184 5.05 -4.35 3.13
C PRO A 184 6.13 -4.16 4.21
N LEU A 185 7.20 -4.93 4.14
CA LEU A 185 8.38 -4.70 4.97
C LEU A 185 9.24 -3.59 4.37
N ASP A 186 9.96 -2.88 5.24
CA ASP A 186 10.88 -1.82 4.86
C ASP A 186 12.00 -2.35 3.93
N GLY A 187 12.53 -1.47 3.08
CA GLY A 187 13.57 -1.80 2.09
C GLY A 187 13.07 -2.51 0.83
N GLY A 188 11.77 -2.80 0.70
CA GLY A 188 11.17 -3.30 -0.54
C GLY A 188 11.12 -2.23 -1.65
N LEU A 189 11.10 -2.66 -2.91
CA LEU A 189 11.08 -1.76 -4.06
C LEU A 189 9.83 -0.85 -4.03
N GLY A 190 10.04 0.46 -3.93
CA GLY A 190 8.96 1.44 -3.88
C GLY A 190 8.18 1.49 -2.57
N VAL A 191 8.54 0.69 -1.57
CA VAL A 191 7.96 0.76 -0.22
C VAL A 191 8.41 2.06 0.44
N LYS A 192 7.48 2.76 1.08
CA LYS A 192 7.77 3.99 1.82
C LYS A 192 7.69 3.73 3.32
N LYS A 193 8.74 4.06 4.06
CA LYS A 193 8.73 4.08 5.54
C LYS A 193 8.39 5.49 6.02
N ASN A 194 7.36 5.61 6.84
CA ASN A 194 6.97 6.87 7.45
C ASN A 194 7.79 7.14 8.72
N PRO A 195 8.20 8.40 8.95
CA PRO A 195 8.85 8.80 10.20
C PRO A 195 7.92 8.55 11.40
N ARG A 196 8.52 8.35 12.58
CA ARG A 196 7.78 8.25 13.84
C ARG A 196 7.48 9.63 14.41
#